data_AF-T1CB12-F1
#
_entry.id   AF-T1CB12-F1
#
_cell.length_a   1.000
_cell.length_b   1.000
_cell.length_c   1.000
_cell.angle_alpha   90.00
_cell.angle_beta   90.00
_cell.angle_gamma   90.00
#
_symmetry.space_group_name_H-M   'P 1'
#
loop_
_entity.id
_entity.type
_entity.pdbx_description
1 polymer ?
#
loop_
_entity_poly.entity_id
_entity_poly.type
_entity_poly.pdbx_seq_one_letter_code
_entity_poly.pdbx_strand_id
1 'polypeptide(L)'
;MRFSFDITDDLHFEEGKFLMIAGPCAVEDLDQIISTARYMKKLGIPVLRGGAFKPRTSPDSFQGLGTNGLELLKQAKGRNRTGDRDGVAGSRRP
;
A
#
# COMPACT_ATOMS: atom_id res chain seq x y z
N MET A 1 4.15 20.02 22.91
CA MET A 1 2.97 19.22 22.52
C MET A 1 3.49 18.17 21.56
N ARG A 2 3.32 16.88 21.86
CA ARG A 2 3.66 15.80 20.92
C ARG A 2 2.42 15.43 20.11
N PHE A 3 2.55 15.30 18.79
CA PHE A 3 1.43 14.89 17.92
C PHE A 3 1.52 13.42 17.54
N SER A 4 0.38 12.76 17.51
CA SER A 4 0.22 11.39 17.05
C SER A 4 -1.18 11.19 16.48
N PHE A 5 -1.35 10.24 15.57
CA PHE A 5 -2.64 9.90 14.97
C PHE A 5 -2.63 8.49 14.38
N ASP A 6 -3.81 7.88 14.33
CA ASP A 6 -4.01 6.58 13.67
C ASP A 6 -4.22 6.77 12.17
N ILE A 7 -3.45 6.03 11.36
CA ILE A 7 -3.59 5.99 9.90
C ILE A 7 -4.61 4.91 9.51
N THR A 8 -4.55 3.77 10.19
CA THR A 8 -5.50 2.66 10.13
C THR A 8 -5.62 2.04 11.52
N ASP A 9 -6.61 1.16 11.71
CA ASP A 9 -6.83 0.44 12.98
C ASP A 9 -5.58 -0.32 13.50
N ASP A 10 -4.64 -0.63 12.61
CA ASP A 10 -3.41 -1.39 12.84
C ASP A 10 -2.12 -0.56 12.65
N LEU A 11 -2.22 0.75 12.39
CA LEU A 11 -1.05 1.62 12.15
C LEU A 11 -1.20 2.98 12.84
N HIS A 12 -0.44 3.17 13.94
CA HIS A 12 -0.34 4.41 14.68
C HIS A 12 0.95 5.16 14.31
N PHE A 13 0.86 6.47 14.05
CA PHE A 13 2.00 7.34 13.80
C PHE A 13 2.23 8.29 14.97
N GLU A 14 3.50 8.46 15.37
CA GLU A 14 3.92 9.34 16.46
C GLU A 14 5.03 10.28 15.98
N GLU A 15 5.07 11.48 16.55
CA GLU A 15 6.14 12.45 16.32
C GLU A 15 7.53 11.83 16.59
N GLY A 16 8.45 12.01 15.64
CA GLY A 16 9.80 11.47 15.68
C GLY A 16 9.95 10.05 15.12
N LYS A 17 8.86 9.38 14.74
CA LYS A 17 8.93 8.12 13.98
C LYS A 17 9.02 8.38 12.47
N PHE A 18 9.80 7.56 11.80
CA PHE A 18 9.87 7.57 10.33
C PHE A 18 8.84 6.59 9.76
N LEU A 19 7.97 7.09 8.88
CA LEU A 19 7.00 6.29 8.15
C LEU A 19 7.30 6.34 6.66
N MET A 20 7.56 5.18 6.06
CA MET A 20 7.73 5.05 4.62
C MET A 20 6.41 4.64 3.97
N ILE A 21 6.06 5.34 2.88
CA ILE A 21 4.93 4.99 2.00
C ILE A 21 5.52 4.72 0.62
N ALA A 22 5.37 3.49 0.12
CA ALA A 22 5.98 3.08 -1.14
C ALA A 22 5.00 2.29 -2.01
N GLY A 23 5.38 2.03 -3.25
CA GLY A 23 4.53 1.32 -4.22
C GLY A 23 4.65 1.92 -5.63
N PRO A 24 4.03 1.26 -6.62
CA PRO A 24 4.23 1.63 -8.01
C PRO A 24 3.59 2.98 -8.34
N CYS A 25 4.04 3.57 -9.45
CA CYS A 25 3.50 4.82 -9.92
C CYS A 25 2.02 4.68 -10.28
N ALA A 26 1.66 3.66 -11.05
CA ALA A 26 0.29 3.35 -11.45
C ALA A 26 -0.08 1.92 -11.05
N VAL A 27 -1.37 1.70 -10.81
CA VAL A 27 -1.94 0.35 -10.66
C VAL A 27 -2.21 -0.19 -12.06
N GLU A 28 -1.51 -1.26 -12.43
CA GLU A 28 -1.55 -1.83 -13.79
C GLU A 28 -2.25 -3.19 -13.82
N ASP A 29 -2.05 -4.01 -12.78
CA ASP A 29 -2.73 -5.29 -12.60
C ASP A 29 -2.64 -5.79 -11.15
N LEU A 30 -3.25 -6.95 -10.88
CA LEU A 30 -3.31 -7.54 -9.53
C LEU A 30 -1.97 -8.11 -9.08
N ASP A 31 -1.23 -8.76 -9.96
CA ASP A 31 0.01 -9.46 -9.64
C ASP A 31 1.13 -8.46 -9.33
N GLN A 32 1.18 -7.36 -10.07
CA GLN A 32 2.06 -6.22 -9.84
C GLN A 32 1.86 -5.66 -8.42
N ILE A 33 0.61 -5.37 -8.03
CA ILE A 33 0.32 -4.76 -6.73
C ILE A 33 0.56 -5.76 -5.59
N ILE A 34 0.15 -7.02 -5.74
CA ILE A 34 0.36 -8.04 -4.69
C ILE A 34 1.85 -8.31 -4.49
N SER A 35 2.61 -8.50 -5.57
CA SER A 35 4.05 -8.77 -5.49
C SER A 35 4.80 -7.58 -4.86
N THR A 36 4.44 -6.35 -5.25
CA THR A 36 4.99 -5.13 -4.64
C THR A 36 4.67 -5.05 -3.16
N ALA A 37 3.42 -5.28 -2.77
CA ALA A 37 2.99 -5.24 -1.38
C ALA A 37 3.70 -6.29 -0.51
N ARG A 38 3.89 -7.51 -1.02
CA ARG A 38 4.64 -8.56 -0.36
C ARG A 38 6.11 -8.19 -0.17
N TYR A 39 6.73 -7.65 -1.22
CA TYR A 39 8.12 -7.21 -1.16
C TYR A 39 8.31 -6.08 -0.14
N MET A 40 7.43 -5.08 -0.16
CA MET A 40 7.43 -3.98 0.81
C MET A 40 7.24 -4.44 2.25
N LYS A 41 6.34 -5.41 2.48
CA LYS A 41 6.13 -6.02 3.80
C LYS A 41 7.41 -6.66 4.33
N LYS A 42 8.17 -7.37 3.48
CA LYS A 42 9.49 -7.93 3.83
C LYS A 42 10.51 -6.87 4.24
N LEU A 43 10.41 -5.67 3.68
CA LEU A 43 11.26 -4.52 4.01
C LEU A 43 10.76 -3.72 5.24
N GLY A 44 9.66 -4.14 5.87
CA GLY A 44 9.07 -3.43 7.00
C GLY A 44 8.36 -2.13 6.61
N ILE A 45 7.98 -1.96 5.33
CA ILE A 45 7.22 -0.80 4.86
C ILE A 45 5.72 -1.12 4.97
N PRO A 46 4.98 -0.44 5.88
CA PRO A 46 3.62 -0.86 6.21
C PRO A 46 2.55 -0.30 5.26
N VAL A 47 2.86 0.72 4.45
CA VAL A 47 1.87 1.42 3.62
C VAL A 47 2.19 1.31 2.13
N LEU A 48 1.30 0.65 1.40
CA LEU A 48 1.31 0.56 -0.06
C LEU A 48 0.53 1.74 -0.68
N ARG A 49 1.14 2.43 -1.65
CA ARG A 49 0.48 3.40 -2.54
C ARG A 49 0.41 2.88 -3.98
N GLY A 50 -0.55 3.36 -4.76
CA GLY A 50 -0.63 3.10 -6.20
C GLY A 50 -1.64 4.04 -6.86
N GLY A 51 -1.27 4.65 -7.99
CA GLY A 51 -2.15 5.57 -8.70
C GLY A 51 -3.18 4.83 -9.56
N ALA A 52 -4.45 4.83 -9.13
CA ALA A 52 -5.55 4.26 -9.91
C ALA A 52 -6.02 5.20 -11.04
N PHE A 53 -5.89 6.51 -10.85
CA PHE A 53 -6.21 7.55 -11.83
C PHE A 53 -4.93 8.32 -12.17
N LYS A 54 -4.61 8.43 -13.45
CA LYS A 54 -3.45 9.18 -13.96
C LYS A 54 -3.93 10.36 -14.79
N PRO A 55 -3.89 11.61 -14.25
CA PRO A 55 -4.20 12.78 -15.06
C PRO A 55 -3.10 12.96 -16.10
N ARG A 56 -3.37 12.53 -17.33
CA ARG A 56 -2.45 12.67 -18.46
C ARG A 56 -2.91 13.79 -19.37
N THR A 57 -1.95 14.57 -19.87
CA THR A 57 -2.19 15.61 -20.87
C THR A 57 -2.50 15.01 -22.25
N SER A 58 -1.95 13.83 -22.55
CA SER A 58 -2.25 13.07 -23.77
C SER A 58 -3.36 12.04 -23.52
N PRO A 59 -4.40 12.00 -24.37
CA PRO A 59 -5.51 11.04 -24.24
C PRO A 59 -5.08 9.59 -24.51
N ASP A 60 -4.11 9.38 -25.41
CA ASP A 60 -3.65 8.03 -25.81
C ASP A 60 -2.73 7.37 -24.77
N SER A 61 -2.31 8.13 -23.76
CA SER A 61 -1.54 7.59 -22.64
C SER A 61 -2.40 6.75 -21.72
N PHE A 62 -1.78 5.79 -21.02
CA PHE A 62 -2.45 5.06 -19.95
C PHE A 62 -3.00 6.02 -18.88
N GLN A 63 -4.33 6.05 -18.76
CA GLN A 63 -5.08 6.92 -17.83
C GLN A 63 -5.22 6.32 -16.42
N GLY A 64 -4.68 5.12 -16.20
CA GLY A 64 -4.96 4.34 -15.00
C GLY A 64 -6.22 3.49 -15.14
N LEU A 65 -6.37 2.51 -14.26
CA LEU A 65 -7.53 1.59 -14.26
C LEU A 65 -8.79 2.17 -13.60
N GLY A 66 -8.73 3.40 -13.08
CA GLY A 66 -9.83 4.05 -12.40
C GLY A 66 -10.36 3.25 -11.22
N THR A 67 -11.66 3.02 -11.16
CA THR A 67 -12.31 2.25 -10.09
C THR A 67 -11.80 0.82 -9.98
N ASN A 68 -11.47 0.17 -11.11
CA ASN A 68 -10.87 -1.16 -11.10
C ASN A 68 -9.52 -1.14 -10.38
N GLY A 69 -8.72 -0.09 -10.59
CA GLY A 69 -7.45 0.08 -9.87
C GLY A 69 -7.63 0.23 -8.36
N LEU A 70 -8.70 0.91 -7.92
CA LEU A 70 -9.04 0.99 -6.49
C LEU A 70 -9.43 -0.38 -5.91
N GLU A 71 -10.18 -1.18 -6.68
CA GLU A 71 -10.57 -2.53 -6.26
C GLU A 71 -9.34 -3.46 -6.15
N LEU A 72 -8.39 -3.35 -7.08
CA LEU A 72 -7.12 -4.08 -7.01
C LEU A 72 -6.31 -3.72 -5.75
N LEU A 73 -6.25 -2.43 -5.39
CA LEU A 73 -5.60 -1.99 -4.15
C LEU A 73 -6.28 -2.56 -2.89
N LYS A 74 -7.62 -2.60 -2.87
CA LYS A 74 -8.38 -3.23 -1.78
C LYS A 74 -8.09 -4.73 -1.68
N GLN A 75 -8.09 -5.43 -2.82
CA GLN A 75 -7.77 -6.86 -2.88
C GLN A 75 -6.35 -7.14 -2.38
N ALA A 76 -5.37 -6.33 -2.80
CA ALA A 76 -4.00 -6.47 -2.34
C ALA A 76 -3.84 -6.21 -0.84
N LYS A 77 -4.57 -5.23 -0.28
CA LYS A 77 -4.63 -5.00 1.17
C LYS A 77 -5.21 -6.21 1.90
N GLY A 78 -6.33 -6.75 1.41
CA GLY A 78 -6.96 -7.94 1.98
C GLY A 78 -6.01 -9.13 2.00
N ARG A 79 -5.44 -9.48 0.85
CA ARG A 79 -4.53 -10.63 0.69
C ARG A 79 -3.23 -10.50 1.49
N ASN A 80 -2.76 -9.28 1.77
CA ASN A 80 -1.56 -9.06 2.58
C ASN A 80 -1.82 -8.88 4.08
N ARG A 81 -3.07 -8.62 4.50
CA ARG A 81 -3.48 -8.52 5.92
C ARG A 81 -3.72 -9.89 6.54
N THR A 82 -4.45 -10.78 5.86
CA THR A 82 -4.80 -12.11 6.39
C THR A 82 -3.62 -13.07 6.27
N GLY A 83 -2.79 -13.13 7.31
CA GLY A 83 -2.04 -14.34 7.66
C GLY A 83 -1.24 -15.03 6.55
N ASP A 84 -0.51 -14.26 5.73
CA ASP A 84 0.52 -14.85 4.86
C ASP A 84 1.58 -15.48 5.80
N ARG A 85 1.55 -16.81 5.90
CA ARG A 85 2.37 -17.66 6.78
C ARG A 85 3.84 -17.73 6.31
N ASP A 86 4.27 -16.75 5.53
CA ASP A 86 5.59 -16.68 4.88
C ASP A 86 6.61 -15.85 5.68
N GLY A 87 6.50 -15.88 7.01
CA GLY A 87 7.65 -15.59 7.88
C GLY A 87 8.01 -14.11 8.11
N VAL A 88 7.17 -13.14 7.73
CA VAL A 88 7.41 -11.74 8.13
C VAL A 88 6.37 -11.34 9.17
N ALA A 89 6.80 -11.46 10.43
CA ALA A 89 6.10 -10.92 11.57
C ALA A 89 5.82 -9.44 11.30
N GLY A 90 4.57 -9.13 10.94
CA GLY A 90 4.03 -7.80 11.21
C GLY A 90 4.32 -7.52 12.67
N SER A 91 4.78 -6.30 12.96
CA SER A 91 5.06 -5.81 14.30
C SER A 91 3.78 -5.90 15.14
N ARG A 92 3.46 -7.09 15.62
CA ARG A 92 2.56 -7.30 16.73
C ARG A 92 3.29 -6.73 17.92
N ARG A 93 2.76 -5.67 18.50
CA ARG A 93 3.00 -5.38 19.90
C ARG A 93 1.72 -5.76 20.67
N PRO A 94 1.88 -6.13 21.95
CA PRO A 94 0.80 -6.58 22.84
C PRO A 94 -0.32 -5.56 23.02
#